data_AF-A0ABD1DTX4-F1
#
_entry.id   AF-A0ABD1DTX4-F1
#
_cell.length_a   1.000
_cell.length_b   1.000
_cell.length_c   1.000
_cell.angle_alpha   90.00
_cell.angle_beta   90.00
_cell.angle_gamma   90.00
#
_symmetry.space_group_name_H-M   'P 1'
#
loop_
_entity.id
_entity.type
_entity.pdbx_description
1 polymer ?
#
loop_
_entity_poly.entity_id
_entity_poly.type
_entity_poly.pdbx_seq_one_letter_code
_entity_poly.pdbx_strand_id
1 'polypeptide(L)'
;MVDQSKKVLCSDPDYVQLTQERGTYLRSRHLQYLLAFSYWPQLALRQDKNIYEIRSYRLKPGTMIEWGNNWARAINYRQNNDEAFAGFFSQIGRLYNVHHIWCYKDLLSRKETRESAWRSPGWDECVAYTVPLIREMHTRILTPTDFSPTQ
;
A
#
# COMPACT_ATOMS: atom_id res chain seq x y z
N MET A 1 18.46 2.64 12.84
CA MET A 1 17.04 2.65 12.40
C MET A 1 16.91 1.97 11.04
N VAL A 2 15.75 1.39 10.69
CA VAL A 2 15.57 0.58 9.46
C VAL A 2 15.95 1.33 8.18
N ASP A 3 15.64 2.64 8.09
CA ASP A 3 16.01 3.46 6.93
C ASP A 3 17.53 3.63 6.77
N GLN A 4 18.27 3.72 7.88
CA GLN A 4 19.74 3.79 7.84
C GLN A 4 20.33 2.47 7.34
N SER A 5 19.82 1.33 7.83
CA SER A 5 20.25 0.01 7.38
C SER A 5 20.02 -0.18 5.88
N LYS A 6 18.86 0.28 5.36
CA LYS A 6 18.61 0.27 3.90
C LYS A 6 19.62 1.10 3.12
N LYS A 7 19.96 2.31 3.60
CA LYS A 7 20.95 3.18 2.94
C LYS A 7 22.33 2.51 2.86
N VAL A 8 22.77 1.87 3.93
CA VAL A 8 24.05 1.14 3.98
C VAL A 8 24.03 -0.06 3.02
N LEU A 9 22.96 -0.85 3.02
CA LEU A 9 22.83 -2.01 2.11
C LEU A 9 22.82 -1.59 0.64
N CYS A 10 22.20 -0.46 0.29
CA CYS A 10 22.20 0.03 -1.10
C CYS A 10 23.60 0.36 -1.64
N SER A 11 24.58 0.61 -0.76
CA SER A 11 25.99 0.83 -1.14
C SER A 11 26.87 -0.40 -1.00
N ASP A 12 26.34 -1.49 -0.44
CA ASP A 12 27.08 -2.73 -0.25
C ASP A 12 27.19 -3.49 -1.58
N PRO A 13 28.41 -3.81 -2.05
CA PRO A 13 28.62 -4.41 -3.38
C PRO A 13 27.99 -5.80 -3.49
N ASP A 14 28.04 -6.61 -2.43
CA ASP A 14 27.47 -7.95 -2.42
C ASP A 14 25.93 -7.87 -2.50
N TYR A 15 25.32 -6.94 -1.77
CA TYR A 15 23.88 -6.70 -1.82
C TYR A 15 23.42 -6.20 -3.20
N VAL A 16 24.20 -5.30 -3.83
CA VAL A 16 23.91 -4.80 -5.17
C VAL A 16 24.00 -5.92 -6.20
N GLN A 17 25.03 -6.76 -6.15
CA GLN A 17 25.18 -7.91 -7.03
C GLN A 17 24.01 -8.89 -6.87
N LEU A 18 23.66 -9.26 -5.64
CA LEU A 18 22.51 -10.14 -5.37
C LEU A 18 21.21 -9.56 -5.91
N THR A 19 21.02 -8.24 -5.82
CA THR A 19 19.82 -7.58 -6.33
C THR A 19 19.73 -7.63 -7.86
N GLN A 20 20.87 -7.52 -8.56
CA GLN A 20 20.94 -7.67 -10.02
C GLN A 20 20.63 -9.11 -10.45
N GLU A 21 21.23 -10.10 -9.78
CA GLU A 21 21.03 -11.52 -10.10
C GLU A 21 19.60 -12.01 -9.81
N ARG A 22 18.93 -11.42 -8.81
CA ARG A 22 17.56 -11.79 -8.39
C ARG A 22 16.57 -11.87 -9.54
N GLY A 23 16.71 -11.04 -10.57
CA GLY A 23 15.82 -11.04 -11.74
C GLY A 23 15.77 -12.38 -12.49
N THR A 24 16.87 -13.13 -12.47
CA THR A 24 16.98 -14.44 -13.14
C THR A 24 16.23 -15.57 -12.40
N TYR A 25 15.93 -15.37 -11.11
CA TYR A 25 15.26 -16.35 -10.26
C TYR A 25 13.73 -16.14 -10.17
N LEU A 26 13.12 -15.41 -11.11
CA LEU A 26 11.69 -15.19 -11.14
C LEU A 26 10.93 -16.50 -11.43
N ARG A 27 10.38 -17.14 -10.39
CA ARG A 27 9.65 -18.42 -10.52
C ARG A 27 8.20 -18.28 -10.95
N SER A 28 7.54 -17.18 -10.58
CA SER A 28 6.13 -16.97 -10.92
C SER A 28 5.80 -15.48 -11.03
N ARG A 29 4.78 -15.17 -11.83
CA ARG A 29 4.22 -13.84 -12.00
C ARG A 29 2.70 -13.93 -11.95
N HIS A 30 2.09 -13.05 -11.17
CA HIS A 30 0.64 -12.95 -11.07
C HIS A 30 0.20 -11.63 -11.67
N LEU A 31 -0.76 -11.67 -12.58
CA LEU A 31 -1.38 -10.50 -13.19
C LEU A 31 -2.80 -10.34 -12.66
N GLN A 32 -3.19 -9.10 -12.38
CA GLN A 32 -4.56 -8.74 -12.02
C GLN A 32 -4.95 -7.47 -12.76
N TYR A 33 -6.20 -7.43 -13.23
CA TYR A 33 -6.82 -6.19 -13.68
C TYR A 33 -7.62 -5.60 -12.55
N LEU A 34 -7.43 -4.29 -12.36
CA LEU A 34 -7.90 -3.56 -11.19
C LEU A 34 -8.80 -2.41 -11.64
N LEU A 35 -9.85 -2.15 -10.87
CA LEU A 35 -10.69 -0.96 -11.00
C LEU A 35 -10.45 -0.05 -9.79
N ALA A 36 -10.42 1.26 -10.03
CA ALA A 36 -10.25 2.25 -8.97
C ALA A 36 -11.52 2.40 -8.14
N PHE A 37 -11.37 2.63 -6.83
CA PHE A 37 -12.48 3.05 -5.99
C PHE A 37 -12.85 4.50 -6.33
N SER A 38 -14.14 4.77 -6.54
CA SER A 38 -14.65 6.10 -6.89
C SER A 38 -14.46 7.14 -5.78
N TYR A 39 -14.37 6.70 -4.53
CA TYR A 39 -14.17 7.54 -3.34
C TYR A 39 -12.70 7.76 -2.98
N TRP A 40 -11.76 7.18 -3.73
CA TRP A 40 -10.34 7.41 -3.48
C TRP A 40 -9.92 8.77 -4.04
N PRO A 41 -8.98 9.49 -3.40
CA PRO A 41 -8.42 10.72 -3.97
C PRO A 41 -7.89 10.53 -5.39
N GLN A 42 -7.97 11.59 -6.19
CA GLN A 42 -7.40 11.59 -7.54
C GLN A 42 -5.90 11.34 -7.48
N LEU A 43 -5.41 10.52 -8.41
CA LEU A 43 -3.98 10.25 -8.56
C LEU A 43 -3.23 11.55 -8.86
N ALA A 44 -2.34 11.93 -7.95
CA ALA A 44 -1.44 13.06 -8.10
C ALA A 44 0.01 12.58 -8.11
N LEU A 45 0.84 13.22 -8.94
CA LEU A 45 2.29 13.00 -8.89
C LEU A 45 2.81 13.51 -7.55
N ARG A 46 3.66 12.70 -6.93
CA ARG A 46 4.33 13.08 -5.68
C ARG A 46 5.67 13.72 -6.04
N GLN A 47 6.01 14.77 -5.29
CA GLN A 47 7.32 15.40 -5.36
C GLN A 47 8.28 14.63 -4.43
N ASP A 48 9.58 14.75 -4.68
CA ASP A 48 10.66 14.10 -3.94
C ASP A 48 10.70 12.56 -4.05
N LYS A 49 11.77 11.95 -3.53
CA LYS A 49 11.92 10.49 -3.51
C LYS A 49 11.06 9.88 -2.42
N ASN A 50 10.05 9.11 -2.81
CA ASN A 50 9.10 8.48 -1.90
C ASN A 50 9.24 6.95 -1.83
N ILE A 51 8.64 6.37 -0.80
CA ILE A 51 8.37 4.93 -0.72
C ILE A 51 6.87 4.67 -0.78
N TYR A 52 6.50 3.56 -1.41
CA TYR A 52 5.11 3.15 -1.56
C TYR A 52 4.82 1.91 -0.74
N GLU A 53 3.82 1.97 0.13
CA GLU A 53 3.27 0.80 0.81
C GLU A 53 2.04 0.29 0.05
N ILE A 54 2.12 -0.92 -0.52
CA ILE A 54 0.95 -1.60 -1.08
C ILE A 54 0.41 -2.59 -0.05
N ARG A 55 -0.80 -2.31 0.44
CA ARG A 55 -1.56 -3.18 1.33
C ARG A 55 -2.61 -3.92 0.51
N SER A 56 -2.50 -5.24 0.43
CA SER A 56 -3.38 -6.12 -0.34
C SER A 56 -4.18 -7.00 0.60
N TYR A 57 -5.51 -6.93 0.55
CA TYR A 57 -6.38 -7.72 1.40
C TYR A 57 -7.24 -8.65 0.57
N ARG A 58 -7.30 -9.92 0.99
CA ARG A 58 -8.26 -10.89 0.48
C ARG A 58 -9.49 -10.85 1.36
N LEU A 59 -10.62 -10.41 0.82
CA LEU A 59 -11.88 -10.34 1.53
C LEU A 59 -12.60 -11.70 1.53
N LYS A 60 -13.56 -11.85 2.44
CA LYS A 60 -14.54 -12.94 2.41
C LYS A 60 -15.40 -12.79 1.13
N PRO A 61 -15.74 -13.91 0.44
CA PRO A 61 -16.67 -13.85 -0.67
C PRO A 61 -17.98 -13.18 -0.27
N GLY A 62 -18.49 -12.28 -1.10
CA GLY A 62 -19.73 -11.53 -0.86
C GLY A 62 -19.60 -10.24 -0.05
N THR A 63 -18.47 -9.99 0.64
CA THR A 63 -18.35 -8.83 1.55
C THR A 63 -17.67 -7.60 0.92
N MET A 64 -17.38 -7.63 -0.39
CA MET A 64 -16.63 -6.55 -1.07
C MET A 64 -17.38 -5.21 -1.04
N ILE A 65 -18.68 -5.22 -1.31
CA ILE A 65 -19.51 -4.00 -1.32
C ILE A 65 -19.62 -3.43 0.09
N GLU A 66 -19.92 -4.29 1.07
CA GLU A 66 -20.00 -3.92 2.48
C GLU A 66 -18.69 -3.30 2.98
N TRP A 67 -17.57 -3.95 2.69
CA TRP A 67 -16.25 -3.46 3.04
C TRP A 67 -15.93 -2.13 2.36
N GLY A 68 -16.23 -2.00 1.07
CA GLY A 68 -16.01 -0.77 0.28
C GLY A 68 -16.83 0.41 0.80
N ASN A 69 -18.10 0.19 1.14
CA ASN A 69 -18.98 1.23 1.71
C ASN A 69 -18.45 1.76 3.04
N ASN A 70 -17.88 0.89 3.88
CA ASN A 70 -17.24 1.34 5.12
C ASN A 70 -15.95 2.13 4.84
N TRP A 71 -15.15 1.67 3.87
CA TRP A 71 -13.92 2.37 3.48
C TRP A 71 -14.14 3.72 2.81
N ALA A 72 -15.27 3.93 2.14
CA ALA A 72 -15.65 5.22 1.59
C ALA A 72 -15.76 6.32 2.66
N ARG A 73 -16.13 5.94 3.89
CA ARG A 73 -16.10 6.85 5.06
C ARG A 73 -14.71 6.89 5.70
N ALA A 74 -14.11 5.71 5.86
CA ALA A 74 -12.86 5.54 6.60
C ALA A 74 -11.67 6.28 5.96
N ILE A 75 -11.66 6.42 4.63
CA ILE A 75 -10.57 7.11 3.92
C ILE A 75 -10.42 8.57 4.36
N ASN A 76 -11.50 9.24 4.76
CA ASN A 76 -11.47 10.65 5.19
C ASN A 76 -10.64 10.84 6.46
N TYR A 77 -10.62 9.86 7.37
CA TYR A 77 -9.75 9.90 8.56
C TYR A 77 -8.26 9.77 8.22
N ARG A 78 -7.94 9.31 7.00
CA ARG A 78 -6.58 9.09 6.52
C ARG A 78 -6.14 10.08 5.43
N GLN A 79 -6.94 11.11 5.15
CA GLN A 79 -6.54 12.15 4.20
C GLN A 79 -5.67 13.24 4.85
N ASN A 80 -5.72 13.38 6.17
CA ASN A 80 -5.06 14.47 6.89
C ASN A 80 -3.53 14.50 6.73
N ASN A 81 -2.86 13.38 6.43
CA ASN A 81 -1.41 13.35 6.22
C ASN A 81 -1.02 13.12 4.75
N ASP A 82 -1.96 13.31 3.82
CA ASP A 82 -1.74 13.21 2.37
C ASP A 82 -1.07 11.88 1.93
N GLU A 83 -1.29 10.82 2.71
CA GLU A 83 -0.63 9.53 2.48
C GLU A 83 -1.34 8.67 1.44
N ALA A 84 -2.61 8.95 1.16
CA ALA A 84 -3.43 8.15 0.26
C ALA A 84 -2.99 8.41 -1.18
N PHE A 85 -2.56 7.36 -1.88
CA PHE A 85 -2.11 7.47 -3.27
C PHE A 85 -3.11 6.84 -4.24
N ALA A 86 -3.50 5.59 -4.00
CA ALA A 86 -4.46 4.90 -4.87
C ALA A 86 -5.20 3.78 -4.14
N GLY A 87 -6.42 3.49 -4.57
CA GLY A 87 -7.23 2.41 -4.03
C GLY A 87 -7.92 1.66 -5.14
N PHE A 88 -7.80 0.34 -5.12
CA PHE A 88 -8.32 -0.51 -6.19
C PHE A 88 -8.98 -1.80 -5.67
N PHE A 89 -9.84 -2.38 -6.48
CA PHE A 89 -10.36 -3.73 -6.32
C PHE A 89 -10.14 -4.56 -7.58
N SER A 90 -10.00 -5.88 -7.43
CA SER A 90 -9.74 -6.79 -8.55
C SER A 90 -11.01 -7.03 -9.39
N GLN A 91 -10.90 -6.79 -10.69
CA GLN A 91 -11.91 -7.13 -11.70
C GLN A 91 -11.61 -8.48 -12.35
N ILE A 92 -10.34 -8.76 -12.65
CA ILE A 92 -9.88 -10.02 -13.26
C ILE A 92 -8.64 -10.52 -12.51
N GLY A 93 -8.54 -11.84 -12.34
CA GLY A 93 -7.46 -12.50 -11.61
C GLY A 93 -7.94 -12.99 -10.24
N ARG A 94 -7.19 -12.69 -9.18
CA ARG A 94 -7.56 -13.11 -7.81
C ARG A 94 -8.74 -12.27 -7.30
N LEU A 95 -9.94 -12.83 -7.32
CA LEU A 95 -11.18 -12.18 -6.90
C LEU A 95 -11.20 -11.82 -5.40
N TYR A 96 -12.14 -10.93 -5.05
CA TYR A 96 -12.32 -10.39 -3.70
C TYR A 96 -11.04 -9.79 -3.10
N ASN A 97 -10.13 -9.31 -3.95
CA ASN A 97 -8.92 -8.60 -3.51
C ASN A 97 -9.10 -7.10 -3.64
N VAL A 98 -8.60 -6.40 -2.64
CA VAL A 98 -8.52 -4.93 -2.58
C VAL A 98 -7.08 -4.51 -2.31
N HIS A 99 -6.66 -3.42 -2.94
CA HIS A 99 -5.31 -2.90 -2.84
C HIS A 99 -5.36 -1.43 -2.48
N HIS A 100 -4.73 -1.07 -1.36
CA HIS A 100 -4.48 0.32 -1.00
C HIS A 100 -3.00 0.61 -1.18
N ILE A 101 -2.70 1.68 -1.91
CA ILE A 101 -1.37 2.20 -2.11
C ILE A 101 -1.24 3.49 -1.32
N TRP A 102 -0.24 3.53 -0.44
CA TRP A 102 0.07 4.67 0.40
C TRP A 102 1.46 5.18 0.05
N CYS A 103 1.63 6.49 0.04
CA CYS A 103 2.90 7.16 -0.23
C CYS A 103 3.47 7.75 1.05
N TYR A 104 4.76 7.55 1.28
CA TYR A 104 5.47 8.07 2.44
C TYR A 104 6.86 8.53 2.02
N LYS A 105 7.43 9.49 2.75
CA LYS A 105 8.83 9.91 2.56
C LYS A 105 9.81 8.79 2.90
N ASP A 106 9.63 8.16 4.07
CA ASP A 106 10.48 7.07 4.57
C ASP A 106 9.72 6.16 5.56
N LEU A 107 10.38 5.14 6.12
CA LEU A 107 9.71 4.21 7.03
C LEU A 107 9.43 4.82 8.41
N LEU A 108 10.19 5.84 8.81
CA LEU A 108 9.94 6.59 10.03
C LEU A 108 8.66 7.43 9.88
N SER A 109 8.55 8.21 8.81
CA SER A 109 7.35 9.00 8.51
C SER A 109 6.13 8.09 8.39
N ARG A 110 6.27 6.93 7.74
CA ARG A 110 5.22 5.90 7.70
C ARG A 110 4.77 5.48 9.09
N LYS A 111 5.70 5.23 10.01
CA LYS A 111 5.37 4.81 11.39
C LYS A 111 4.57 5.92 12.09
N GLU A 112 5.07 7.15 12.05
CA GLU A 112 4.45 8.31 12.70
C GLU A 112 3.06 8.60 12.13
N THR A 113 2.89 8.59 10.80
CA THR A 113 1.60 8.76 10.14
C THR A 113 0.60 7.68 10.56
N ARG A 114 1.04 6.41 10.64
CA ARG A 114 0.16 5.32 11.08
C ARG A 114 -0.24 5.46 12.54
N GLU A 115 0.66 5.88 13.41
CA GLU A 115 0.37 6.14 14.83
C GLU A 115 -0.58 7.33 15.00
N SER A 116 -0.41 8.38 14.20
CA SER A 116 -1.30 9.54 14.16
C SER A 116 -2.72 9.16 13.71
N ALA A 117 -2.84 8.33 12.67
CA ALA A 117 -4.14 7.87 12.17
C ALA A 117 -4.94 7.11 13.24
N TRP A 118 -4.29 6.34 14.12
CA TRP A 118 -4.96 5.67 15.25
C TRP A 118 -5.54 6.62 16.29
N ARG A 119 -5.10 7.88 16.31
CA ARG A 119 -5.65 8.92 17.21
C ARG A 119 -6.86 9.64 16.60
N SER A 120 -7.20 9.37 15.34
CA SER A 120 -8.35 9.98 14.68
C SER A 120 -9.65 9.28 15.12
N PRO A 121 -10.61 10.00 15.73
CA PRO A 121 -11.86 9.41 16.19
C PRO A 121 -12.63 8.72 15.07
N GLY A 122 -13.11 7.50 15.30
CA GLY A 122 -13.89 6.70 14.35
C GLY A 122 -13.06 5.82 13.41
N TRP A 123 -11.73 6.01 13.36
CA TRP A 123 -10.85 5.13 12.61
C TRP A 123 -10.80 3.72 13.21
N ASP A 124 -10.74 3.64 14.53
CA ASP A 124 -10.75 2.40 15.30
C ASP A 124 -12.03 1.59 15.10
N GLU A 125 -13.19 2.23 15.12
CA GLU A 125 -14.49 1.60 14.82
C GLU A 125 -14.54 1.04 13.39
N CYS A 126 -14.07 1.81 12.40
CA CYS A 126 -13.98 1.37 11.02
C CYS A 126 -13.08 0.13 10.88
N VAL A 127 -11.94 0.11 11.58
CA VAL A 127 -11.03 -1.04 11.58
C VAL A 127 -11.68 -2.24 12.25
N ALA A 128 -12.31 -2.07 13.42
CA ALA A 128 -12.97 -3.14 14.15
C ALA A 128 -14.07 -3.82 13.31
N TYR A 129 -14.82 -3.04 12.53
CA TYR A 129 -15.85 -3.56 11.62
C TYR A 129 -15.26 -4.27 10.40
N THR A 130 -14.23 -3.68 9.77
CA THR A 130 -13.74 -4.17 8.47
C THR A 130 -12.78 -5.35 8.58
N VAL A 131 -12.04 -5.49 9.69
CA VAL A 131 -11.07 -6.60 9.89
C VAL A 131 -11.74 -7.98 9.83
N PRO A 132 -12.90 -8.23 10.48
CA PRO A 132 -13.63 -9.49 10.36
C PRO A 132 -14.03 -9.87 8.92
N LEU A 133 -14.10 -8.91 8.00
CA LEU A 133 -14.43 -9.17 6.59
C LEU A 133 -13.22 -9.66 5.77
N ILE A 134 -12.03 -9.65 6.35
CA ILE A 134 -10.77 -9.99 5.69
C ILE A 134 -10.34 -11.42 6.05
N ARG A 135 -9.83 -12.16 5.06
CA ARG A 135 -9.24 -13.50 5.20
C ARG A 135 -7.71 -13.44 5.34
N GLU A 136 -7.05 -12.64 4.50
CA GLU A 136 -5.59 -12.52 4.47
C GLU A 136 -5.21 -11.05 4.23
N MET A 137 -4.11 -10.63 4.85
CA MET A 137 -3.54 -9.29 4.68
C MET A 137 -2.05 -9.39 4.36
N HIS A 138 -1.62 -8.71 3.31
CA HIS A 138 -0.21 -8.58 2.96
C HIS A 138 0.15 -7.10 2.78
N THR A 139 1.35 -6.73 3.21
CA THR A 139 1.93 -5.42 2.94
C THR A 139 3.28 -5.58 2.23
N ARG A 140 3.58 -4.68 1.30
CA ARG A 140 4.85 -4.61 0.58
C ARG A 140 5.32 -3.16 0.56
N ILE A 141 6.59 -2.94 0.87
CA ILE A 141 7.24 -1.64 0.72
C ILE A 141 8.02 -1.64 -0.59
N LEU A 142 7.75 -0.66 -1.43
CA LEU A 142 8.34 -0.50 -2.75
C LEU A 142 9.07 0.84 -2.82
N THR A 143 10.14 0.87 -3.59
CA THR A 143 10.83 2.08 -3.99
C THR A 143 10.61 2.25 -5.50
N PRO A 144 10.19 3.43 -5.98
CA PRO A 144 10.00 3.66 -7.40
C PRO A 144 11.31 3.50 -8.15
N THR A 145 11.22 2.98 -9.38
CA THR A 145 12.36 2.90 -10.30
C THR A 145 12.64 4.27 -10.91
N ASP A 146 13.83 4.46 -11.50
CA ASP A 146 14.22 5.76 -12.08
C ASP A 146 13.32 6.22 -13.24
N PHE A 147 12.67 5.28 -13.93
CA PHE A 147 11.70 5.58 -15.00
C PHE A 147 10.24 5.69 -14.49
N SER A 148 9.99 5.52 -13.19
CA SER A 148 8.66 5.71 -12.62
C SER A 148 8.28 7.19 -12.73
N PRO A 149 7.09 7.54 -13.26
CA PRO A 149 6.63 8.94 -13.31
C PRO A 149 6.35 9.51 -11.91
N THR A 150 6.21 8.65 -10.90
CA THR A 150 5.94 9.00 -9.51
C THR A 150 7.14 8.57 -8.66
N GLN A 151 8.21 9.35 -8.72
CA GLN A 151 9.41 9.12 -7.90
C GLN A 151 9.16 9.43 -6.43
#